data_AF-A0ABD5T3T1-F1
#
_entry.id   AF-A0ABD5T3T1-F1
#
_cell.length_a   1.000
_cell.length_b   1.000
_cell.length_c   1.000
_cell.angle_alpha   90.00
_cell.angle_beta   90.00
_cell.angle_gamma   90.00
#
_symmetry.space_group_name_H-M   'P 1'
#
loop_
_entity.id
_entity.type
_entity.pdbx_description
1 polymer ?
#
loop_
_entity_poly.entity_id
_entity_poly.type
_entity_poly.pdbx_seq_one_letter_code
_entity_poly.pdbx_strand_id
1 'polypeptide(L)'
;MTQSTSTTEEQPEYTIQSPNRPFPLSAKQALRETAAAVTYEEPTAPGEPWLAHVDEVPADEILEQYELTVDRDPVEVWESDSDERVTIYPQRVTVDGYEGTISPAEAKERVREEDRFSPIEMGDS
;
A
#
# COMPACT_ATOMS: atom_id res chain seq x y z
N MET A 1 -28.60 19.86 -26.58
CA MET A 1 -28.27 18.50 -27.03
C MET A 1 -27.11 18.03 -26.18
N THR A 2 -27.29 16.86 -25.56
CA THR A 2 -26.34 15.99 -24.84
C THR A 2 -25.48 16.58 -23.71
N GLN A 3 -25.87 16.17 -22.50
CA GLN A 3 -25.04 16.08 -21.30
C GLN A 3 -23.77 15.26 -21.61
N SER A 4 -22.60 15.80 -21.30
CA SER A 4 -21.39 15.01 -21.09
C SER A 4 -21.32 14.74 -19.60
N THR A 5 -22.01 13.71 -19.13
CA THR A 5 -21.65 13.07 -17.87
C THR A 5 -20.32 12.38 -18.14
N SER A 6 -19.22 13.04 -17.78
CA SER A 6 -17.98 12.33 -17.52
C SER A 6 -18.29 11.37 -16.39
N THR A 7 -18.68 10.16 -16.74
CA THR A 7 -18.47 9.00 -15.88
C THR A 7 -16.96 8.94 -15.76
N THR A 8 -16.42 9.60 -14.73
CA THR A 8 -15.10 9.28 -14.23
C THR A 8 -15.19 7.78 -13.95
N GLU A 9 -14.54 6.98 -14.79
CA GLU A 9 -14.16 5.64 -14.39
C GLU A 9 -13.27 5.85 -13.18
N GLU A 10 -13.88 5.85 -11.99
CA GLU A 10 -13.21 5.87 -10.69
C GLU A 10 -12.34 4.61 -10.67
N GLN A 11 -11.13 4.74 -11.22
CA GLN A 11 -10.11 3.73 -11.08
C GLN A 11 -9.87 3.60 -9.58
N PRO A 12 -9.85 2.37 -9.05
CA PRO A 12 -9.66 2.18 -7.62
C PRO A 12 -8.35 2.83 -7.18
N GLU A 13 -8.44 3.75 -6.22
CA GLU A 13 -7.32 4.58 -5.78
C GLU A 13 -6.36 3.82 -4.85
N TYR A 14 -6.84 2.72 -4.26
CA TYR A 14 -6.09 1.97 -3.25
C TYR A 14 -6.09 0.48 -3.52
N THR A 15 -4.94 -0.14 -3.32
CA THR A 15 -4.78 -1.59 -3.38
C THR A 15 -4.66 -2.14 -1.97
N ILE A 16 -5.41 -3.20 -1.67
CA ILE A 16 -5.42 -3.88 -0.37
C ILE A 16 -4.94 -5.31 -0.57
N GLN A 17 -3.95 -5.71 0.20
CA GLN A 17 -3.37 -7.04 0.21
C GLN A 17 -3.96 -7.86 1.34
N SER A 18 -4.36 -9.10 1.04
CA SER A 18 -4.73 -10.09 2.05
C SER A 18 -3.70 -11.21 2.10
N PRO A 19 -3.12 -11.50 3.28
CA PRO A 19 -2.28 -12.69 3.47
C PRO A 19 -3.12 -13.99 3.40
N ASN A 20 -4.40 -13.90 3.76
CA ASN A 20 -5.36 -15.01 3.73
C ASN A 20 -5.87 -15.26 2.31
N ARG A 21 -5.78 -16.52 1.84
CA ARG A 21 -6.15 -16.92 0.48
C ARG A 21 -7.25 -17.99 0.44
N PRO A 22 -8.38 -17.73 -0.24
CA PRO A 22 -8.82 -16.43 -0.79
C PRO A 22 -9.22 -15.44 0.32
N PHE A 23 -9.50 -14.18 -0.04
CA PHE A 23 -10.08 -13.20 0.88
C PHE A 23 -11.28 -13.80 1.64
N PRO A 24 -11.32 -13.70 2.98
CA PRO A 24 -12.47 -14.14 3.77
C PRO A 24 -13.77 -13.48 3.29
N LEU A 25 -14.88 -14.23 3.27
CA LEU A 25 -16.18 -13.68 2.85
C LEU A 25 -16.60 -12.45 3.67
N SER A 26 -16.28 -12.43 4.96
CA SER A 26 -16.54 -11.28 5.83
C SER A 26 -15.68 -10.08 5.46
N ALA A 27 -14.40 -10.28 5.12
CA ALA A 27 -13.53 -9.21 4.63
C ALA A 27 -14.06 -8.62 3.31
N LYS A 28 -14.51 -9.49 2.37
CA LYS A 28 -15.11 -9.04 1.11
C LYS A 28 -16.36 -8.20 1.31
N GLN A 29 -17.19 -8.54 2.30
CA GLN A 29 -18.38 -7.76 2.65
C GLN A 29 -17.98 -6.42 3.26
N ALA A 30 -17.07 -6.40 4.23
CA ALA A 30 -16.59 -5.18 4.86
C ALA A 30 -15.99 -4.18 3.84
N LEU A 31 -15.21 -4.67 2.88
CA LEU A 31 -14.68 -3.85 1.79
C LEU A 31 -15.79 -3.24 0.93
N ARG A 32 -16.84 -4.01 0.60
CA ARG A 32 -17.99 -3.54 -0.19
C ARG A 32 -18.94 -2.63 0.57
N GLU A 33 -18.95 -2.70 1.88
CA GLU A 33 -19.71 -1.77 2.73
C GLU A 33 -18.99 -0.42 2.86
N THR A 34 -17.67 -0.42 2.72
CA THR A 34 -16.86 0.80 2.75
C THR A 34 -16.78 1.44 1.37
N ALA A 35 -16.23 0.72 0.39
CA ALA A 35 -15.94 1.23 -0.94
C ALA A 35 -17.08 0.95 -1.92
N ALA A 36 -17.41 1.93 -2.77
CA ALA A 36 -18.46 1.79 -3.77
C ALA A 36 -18.06 0.84 -4.91
N ALA A 37 -16.77 0.81 -5.25
CA ALA A 37 -16.15 -0.01 -6.25
C ALA A 37 -15.08 -0.92 -5.60
N VAL A 38 -15.33 -2.23 -5.63
CA VAL A 38 -14.36 -3.22 -5.14
C VAL A 38 -14.10 -4.27 -6.22
N THR A 39 -12.86 -4.33 -6.68
CA THR A 39 -12.38 -5.32 -7.64
C THR A 39 -11.36 -6.23 -6.98
N TYR A 40 -11.46 -7.54 -7.19
CA TYR A 40 -10.52 -8.50 -6.63
C TYR A 40 -9.62 -9.03 -7.75
N GLU A 41 -8.33 -9.03 -7.51
CA GLU A 41 -7.33 -9.60 -8.40
C GLU A 41 -6.72 -10.85 -7.76
N GLU A 42 -6.72 -11.92 -8.55
CA GLU A 42 -6.15 -13.21 -8.17
C GLU A 42 -4.64 -13.17 -8.40
N PRO A 43 -3.84 -13.79 -7.52
CA PRO A 43 -2.40 -13.81 -7.69
C PRO A 43 -2.00 -14.57 -8.95
N THR A 44 -1.07 -13.98 -9.71
CA THR A 44 -0.61 -14.53 -10.98
C THR A 44 0.47 -15.60 -10.80
N ALA A 45 1.17 -15.56 -9.66
CA ALA A 45 2.27 -16.45 -9.30
C ALA A 45 2.11 -17.02 -7.87
N PRO A 46 2.66 -18.21 -7.61
CA PRO A 46 2.68 -18.79 -6.27
C PRO A 46 3.47 -17.90 -5.31
N GLY A 47 2.85 -17.51 -4.20
CA GLY A 47 3.47 -16.63 -3.20
C GLY A 47 2.99 -15.18 -3.24
N GLU A 48 2.30 -14.72 -4.29
CA GLU A 48 1.78 -13.33 -4.38
C GLU A 48 0.45 -13.13 -3.63
N PRO A 49 0.27 -12.14 -2.75
CA PRO A 49 -0.98 -11.98 -2.00
C PRO A 49 -2.21 -11.81 -2.91
N TRP A 50 -3.40 -12.08 -2.39
CA TRP A 50 -4.62 -11.67 -3.11
C TRP A 50 -4.75 -10.16 -2.98
N LEU A 51 -5.12 -9.50 -4.07
CA LEU A 51 -5.27 -8.06 -4.13
C LEU A 51 -6.76 -7.69 -4.22
N ALA A 52 -7.13 -6.60 -3.57
CA ALA A 52 -8.42 -5.96 -3.68
C ALA A 52 -8.20 -4.48 -3.98
N HIS A 53 -8.68 -4.02 -5.12
CA HIS A 53 -8.62 -2.63 -5.49
C HIS A 53 -9.94 -1.95 -5.08
N VAL A 54 -9.83 -0.86 -4.33
CA VAL A 54 -10.94 -0.11 -3.75
C VAL A 54 -10.79 1.38 -4.03
N ASP A 55 -11.92 2.09 -4.18
CA ASP A 55 -11.93 3.56 -4.22
C ASP A 55 -11.75 4.19 -2.83
N GLU A 56 -12.20 3.51 -1.77
CA GLU A 56 -12.09 4.02 -0.39
C GLU A 56 -11.40 3.00 0.52
N VAL A 57 -10.42 3.47 1.29
CA VAL A 57 -9.72 2.64 2.30
C VAL A 57 -10.67 2.37 3.48
N PRO A 58 -10.90 1.09 3.85
CA PRO A 58 -11.70 0.77 5.02
C PRO A 58 -11.03 1.26 6.30
N ALA A 59 -11.83 1.40 7.36
CA ALA A 59 -11.31 1.78 8.67
C ALA A 59 -10.21 0.83 9.15
N ASP A 60 -9.23 1.36 9.90
CA ASP A 60 -8.09 0.59 10.41
C ASP A 60 -8.53 -0.67 11.19
N GLU A 61 -9.67 -0.60 11.91
CA GLU A 61 -10.24 -1.75 12.60
C GLU A 61 -10.55 -2.95 11.69
N ILE A 62 -11.00 -2.70 10.45
CA ILE A 62 -11.29 -3.73 9.46
C ILE A 62 -9.98 -4.27 8.88
N LEU A 63 -9.03 -3.38 8.63
CA LEU A 63 -7.69 -3.76 8.16
C LEU A 63 -7.03 -4.69 9.18
N GLU A 64 -6.99 -4.29 10.45
CA GLU A 64 -6.42 -5.08 11.54
C GLU A 64 -7.20 -6.38 11.78
N GLN A 65 -8.53 -6.34 11.79
CA GLN A 65 -9.38 -7.51 12.05
C GLN A 65 -9.13 -8.65 11.04
N TYR A 66 -8.88 -8.30 9.78
CA TYR A 66 -8.66 -9.26 8.70
C TYR A 66 -7.20 -9.34 8.25
N GLU A 67 -6.29 -8.73 9.01
CA GLU A 67 -4.85 -8.64 8.71
C GLU A 67 -4.57 -8.11 7.28
N LEU A 68 -5.42 -7.20 6.81
CA LEU A 68 -5.30 -6.56 5.51
C LEU A 68 -4.27 -5.44 5.56
N THR A 69 -3.49 -5.31 4.51
CA THR A 69 -2.50 -4.25 4.38
C THR A 69 -2.84 -3.40 3.17
N VAL A 70 -2.87 -2.08 3.33
CA VAL A 70 -2.99 -1.17 2.19
C VAL A 70 -1.63 -1.07 1.51
N ASP A 71 -1.57 -1.51 0.26
CA ASP A 71 -0.46 -1.25 -0.63
C ASP A 71 -0.54 0.21 -1.06
N ARG A 72 0.42 1.00 -0.56
CA ARG A 72 0.58 2.41 -0.91
C ARG A 72 1.94 2.56 -1.51
N ASP A 73 2.04 3.42 -2.52
CA ASP A 73 3.34 3.81 -3.03
C ASP A 73 4.21 4.42 -1.92
N PRO A 74 5.48 4.03 -1.85
CA PRO A 74 6.43 4.71 -0.99
C PRO A 74 6.57 6.17 -1.40
N VAL A 75 6.79 7.03 -0.42
CA VAL A 75 7.04 8.46 -0.65
C VAL A 75 8.51 8.72 -0.94
N GLU A 76 9.39 8.01 -0.26
CA GLU A 76 10.84 8.10 -0.44
C GLU A 76 11.45 6.71 -0.22
N VAL A 77 12.41 6.33 -1.06
CA VAL A 77 13.22 5.11 -0.90
C VAL A 77 14.67 5.51 -0.80
N TRP A 78 15.37 4.94 0.16
CA TRP A 78 16.78 5.20 0.43
C TRP A 78 17.52 3.87 0.53
N GLU A 79 18.78 3.85 0.09
CA GLU A 79 19.65 2.68 0.16
C GLU A 79 20.97 3.08 0.81
N SER A 80 21.44 2.27 1.75
CA SER A 80 22.74 2.49 2.40
C SER A 80 23.89 1.89 1.59
N ASP A 81 25.13 2.28 1.90
CA ASP A 81 26.34 1.63 1.36
C ASP A 81 26.42 0.12 1.65
N SER A 82 25.68 -0.34 2.66
CA SER A 82 25.61 -1.73 3.10
C SER A 82 24.43 -2.50 2.50
N ASP A 83 23.82 -2.01 1.42
CA ASP A 83 22.64 -2.59 0.73
C ASP A 83 21.36 -2.60 1.58
N GLU A 84 21.36 -1.98 2.77
CA GLU A 84 20.15 -1.80 3.58
C GLU A 84 19.20 -0.81 2.89
N ARG A 85 18.01 -1.29 2.49
CA ARG A 85 16.97 -0.49 1.84
C ARG A 85 15.93 0.00 2.82
N VAL A 86 15.79 1.32 2.95
CA VAL A 86 14.78 1.99 3.77
C VAL A 86 13.69 2.56 2.87
N THR A 87 12.49 2.03 3.01
CA THR A 87 11.31 2.43 2.23
C THR A 87 10.34 3.18 3.14
N ILE A 88 10.11 4.46 2.85
CA ILE A 88 9.31 5.35 3.69
C ILE A 88 7.95 5.53 3.04
N TYR A 89 6.92 5.02 3.71
CA TYR A 89 5.51 5.20 3.34
C TYR A 89 4.89 6.36 4.12
N PRO A 90 3.68 6.84 3.76
CA PRO A 90 3.03 7.93 4.49
C PRO A 90 2.76 7.63 5.97
N GLN A 91 2.51 6.37 6.32
CA GLN A 91 2.10 5.95 7.66
C GLN A 91 3.07 4.98 8.35
N ARG A 92 4.03 4.42 7.60
CA ARG A 92 4.97 3.41 8.11
C ARG A 92 6.32 3.51 7.42
N VAL A 93 7.29 2.78 7.92
CA VAL A 93 8.62 2.65 7.34
C VAL A 93 8.95 1.18 7.28
N THR A 94 9.54 0.71 6.19
CA THR A 94 10.14 -0.63 6.14
C THR A 94 11.64 -0.54 5.91
N VAL A 95 12.38 -1.44 6.53
CA VAL A 95 13.83 -1.60 6.39
C VAL A 95 14.07 -3.03 5.93
N ASP A 96 14.67 -3.20 4.75
CA ASP A 96 14.85 -4.50 4.09
C ASP A 96 13.53 -5.30 3.95
N GLY A 97 12.42 -4.58 3.77
CA GLY A 97 11.08 -5.18 3.67
C GLY A 97 10.41 -5.52 5.01
N TYR A 98 11.09 -5.31 6.14
CA TYR A 98 10.52 -5.48 7.48
C TYR A 98 10.01 -4.15 8.02
N GLU A 99 8.82 -4.13 8.62
CA GLU A 99 8.28 -2.91 9.23
C GLU A 99 9.17 -2.44 10.39
N GLY A 100 9.63 -1.20 10.28
CA GLY A 100 10.44 -0.53 11.29
C GLY A 100 9.57 0.05 12.40
N THR A 101 10.16 0.22 13.58
CA THR A 101 9.49 0.83 14.74
C THR A 101 9.51 2.36 14.73
N ILE A 102 10.26 2.96 13.80
CA ILE A 102 10.43 4.41 13.69
C ILE A 102 9.33 5.03 12.84
N SER A 103 8.95 6.25 13.19
CA SER A 103 7.96 7.01 12.42
C SER A 103 8.54 7.48 11.07
N PRO A 104 7.72 7.65 10.03
CA PRO A 104 8.19 8.12 8.73
C PRO A 104 8.86 9.49 8.77
N ALA A 105 8.42 10.40 9.65
CA ALA A 105 9.09 11.68 9.86
C ALA A 105 10.52 11.52 10.40
N GLU A 106 10.67 10.69 11.45
CA GLU A 106 11.97 10.40 12.06
C GLU A 106 12.90 9.66 11.09
N ALA A 107 12.37 8.72 10.31
CA ALA A 107 13.13 8.01 9.27
C ALA A 107 13.68 8.97 8.21
N LYS A 108 12.87 9.95 7.75
CA LYS A 108 13.30 10.97 6.79
C LYS A 108 14.43 11.83 7.34
N GLU A 109 14.34 12.25 8.60
CA GLU A 109 15.41 13.01 9.24
C GLU A 109 16.68 12.16 9.31
N ARG A 110 16.55 10.92 9.79
CA ARG A 110 17.67 10.00 9.96
C ARG A 110 18.42 9.69 8.65
N VAL A 111 17.72 9.32 7.58
CA VAL A 111 18.37 8.99 6.29
C VAL A 111 19.00 10.20 5.62
N ARG A 112 18.58 11.43 5.97
CA ARG A 112 19.17 12.67 5.47
C ARG A 112 20.37 13.14 6.28
N GLU A 113 20.40 12.84 7.58
CA GLU A 113 21.53 13.16 8.46
C GLU A 113 22.68 12.15 8.31
N GLU A 114 22.35 10.89 8.02
CA GLU A 114 23.32 9.82 7.84
C GLU A 114 23.86 9.79 6.39
N ASP A 115 25.10 10.24 6.20
CA ASP A 115 25.80 10.32 4.88
C ASP A 115 25.91 8.97 4.13
N ARG A 116 25.64 7.86 4.81
CA ARG A 116 25.67 6.52 4.22
C ARG A 116 24.46 6.19 3.34
N PHE A 117 23.36 6.96 3.41
CA PHE A 117 22.16 6.70 2.63
C PHE A 117 22.11 7.56 1.36
N SER A 118 21.74 6.94 0.25
CA SER A 118 21.48 7.58 -1.03
C SER A 118 20.01 7.42 -1.42
N PRO A 119 19.35 8.47 -1.95
CA PRO A 119 17.97 8.36 -2.40
C PRO A 119 17.91 7.51 -3.67
N ILE A 120 16.97 6.57 -3.71
CA ILE A 120 16.65 5.79 -4.88
C ILE A 120 15.52 6.50 -5.61
N GLU A 121 15.74 6.85 -6.87
CA GLU A 121 14.67 7.35 -7.73
C GLU A 121 13.65 6.23 -7.92
N MET A 122 12.44 6.44 -7.39
CA MET A 122 11.29 5.59 -7.67
C MET A 122 10.89 5.89 -9.11
N GLY A 123 11.35 5.08 -10.05
CA GLY A 123 10.93 5.21 -11.44
C GLY A 123 9.43 4.99 -11.55
N ASP A 124 8.70 5.98 -12.07
CA ASP A 124 7.38 5.78 -12.69
C ASP A 124 7.54 4.66 -13.73
N SER A 125 7.18 3.44 -13.39
CA SER A 125 7.23 2.30 -14.32
C SER A 125 5.89 1.60 -14.40
#